data_AF-A0A090R5U7-F1
#
_entry.id   AF-A0A090R5U7-F1
#
_cell.length_a   1.000
_cell.length_b   1.000
_cell.length_c   1.000
_cell.angle_alpha   90.00
_cell.angle_beta   90.00
_cell.angle_gamma   90.00
#
_symmetry.space_group_name_H-M   'P 1'
#
loop_
_entity.id
_entity.type
_entity.pdbx_description
1 polymer ?
#
loop_
_entity_poly.entity_id
_entity_poly.type
_entity_poly.pdbx_seq_one_letter_code
_entity_poly.pdbx_strand_id
1 'polypeptide(L)'
;MLGGSVSVHDVQTNNLLTIPPFPVVVHGLHLTELIDTLEAKDIEMTGIVDGRLPLSFEDGLPIIEHGILHARYPGGILKYKKDSAIAQNIEAAGEQNLLVVGKILKNYHYRNLKVHLDYSKEGVMRTKAAFKGHNPDVLAGRPVNVNLSVQENIPALIKTLNMINSAKLEALFLKQMGIDK
;
A
#
# COMPACT_ATOMS: atom_id res chain seq x y z
N MET A 1 -8.88 6.79 -9.79
CA MET A 1 -8.47 7.84 -8.82
C MET A 1 -8.51 7.20 -7.45
N LEU A 2 -7.53 7.44 -6.57
CA LEU A 2 -7.37 6.70 -5.29
C LEU A 2 -8.46 6.95 -4.21
N GLY A 3 -9.48 7.74 -4.52
CA GLY A 3 -10.41 8.28 -3.54
C GLY A 3 -9.79 9.36 -2.65
N GLY A 4 -10.64 10.08 -1.93
CA GLY A 4 -10.22 11.08 -0.96
C GLY A 4 -9.58 12.34 -1.54
N SER A 5 -8.80 13.02 -0.71
CA SER A 5 -8.08 14.24 -1.04
C SER A 5 -6.77 14.32 -0.27
N VAL A 6 -5.83 15.06 -0.85
CA VAL A 6 -4.58 15.45 -0.21
C VAL A 6 -4.57 16.97 -0.14
N SER A 7 -4.26 17.52 1.03
CA SER A 7 -4.19 18.96 1.23
C SER A 7 -2.91 19.35 1.97
N VAL A 8 -2.47 20.56 1.68
CA VAL A 8 -1.28 21.18 2.24
C VAL A 8 -1.66 22.62 2.55
N HIS A 9 -1.21 23.15 3.68
CA HIS A 9 -1.52 24.51 4.11
C HIS A 9 -0.23 25.26 4.42
N ASP A 10 -0.18 26.54 4.05
CA ASP A 10 0.84 27.51 4.45
C ASP A 10 2.31 27.11 4.15
N VAL A 11 2.56 26.45 3.01
CA VAL A 11 3.94 26.17 2.58
C VAL A 11 4.56 27.43 1.99
N GLN A 12 5.48 28.02 2.73
CA GLN A 12 6.30 29.13 2.28
C GLN A 12 7.71 28.63 2.05
N THR A 13 8.25 28.91 0.86
CA THR A 13 9.66 28.63 0.56
C THR A 13 10.24 29.71 -0.33
N ASN A 14 11.52 30.00 -0.13
CA ASN A 14 12.35 30.82 -1.01
C ASN A 14 13.23 29.96 -1.93
N ASN A 15 13.19 28.63 -1.80
CA ASN A 15 13.99 27.68 -2.55
C ASN A 15 13.18 26.41 -2.87
N LEU A 16 13.04 26.08 -4.16
CA LEU A 16 12.30 24.89 -4.60
C LEU A 16 13.10 23.59 -4.43
N LEU A 17 14.42 23.68 -4.24
CA LEU A 17 15.29 22.53 -3.99
C LEU A 17 15.36 22.17 -2.51
N THR A 18 15.12 23.13 -1.62
CA THR A 18 15.22 22.90 -0.18
C THR A 18 13.99 23.48 0.51
N ILE A 19 13.06 22.61 0.86
CA ILE A 19 11.81 22.99 1.53
C ILE A 19 11.79 22.31 2.90
N PRO A 20 11.66 23.07 4.00
CA PRO A 20 11.58 22.49 5.34
C PRO A 20 10.33 21.60 5.49
N PRO A 21 10.29 20.67 6.46
CA PRO A 21 9.15 19.78 6.65
C PRO A 21 7.82 20.53 6.78
N PHE A 22 6.84 20.14 5.97
CA PHE A 22 5.47 20.64 6.03
C PHE A 22 4.47 19.49 6.04
N PRO A 23 3.33 19.62 6.75
CA PRO A 23 2.37 18.53 6.87
C PRO A 23 1.54 18.39 5.60
N VAL A 24 1.65 17.23 4.94
CA VAL A 24 0.68 16.78 3.93
C VAL A 24 -0.43 16.01 4.64
N VAL A 25 -1.66 16.53 4.58
CA VAL A 25 -2.84 15.90 5.19
C VAL A 25 -3.52 15.01 4.15
N VAL A 26 -3.56 13.72 4.45
CA VAL A 26 -4.30 12.72 3.67
C VAL A 26 -5.68 12.56 4.30
N HIS A 27 -6.73 12.78 3.52
CA HIS A 27 -8.10 12.61 3.97
C HIS A 27 -8.87 11.67 3.04
N GLY A 28 -9.30 10.53 3.56
CA GLY A 28 -10.24 9.66 2.89
C GLY A 28 -9.64 8.81 1.78
N LEU A 29 -8.37 8.42 1.87
CA LEU A 29 -7.75 7.54 0.86
C LEU A 29 -8.40 6.15 0.91
N HIS A 30 -8.87 5.65 -0.22
CA HIS A 30 -9.52 4.34 -0.30
C HIS A 30 -8.48 3.25 -0.58
N LEU A 31 -8.38 2.28 0.33
CA LEU A 31 -7.39 1.20 0.20
C LEU A 31 -7.68 0.26 -0.97
N THR A 32 -8.95 0.10 -1.33
CA THR A 32 -9.35 -0.72 -2.50
C THR A 32 -8.79 -0.12 -3.79
N GLU A 33 -9.01 1.18 -4.00
CA GLU A 33 -8.48 1.90 -5.16
C GLU A 33 -6.94 1.90 -5.20
N LEU A 34 -6.29 1.93 -4.03
CA LEU A 34 -4.83 1.84 -3.92
C LEU A 34 -4.30 0.47 -4.38
N ILE A 35 -4.89 -0.62 -3.88
CA ILE A 35 -4.50 -1.98 -4.26
C ILE A 35 -4.76 -2.23 -5.76
N ASP A 36 -5.87 -1.71 -6.27
CA ASP A 36 -6.22 -1.83 -7.70
C ASP A 36 -5.26 -1.03 -8.59
N THR A 37 -4.88 0.19 -8.17
CA THR A 37 -3.91 1.02 -8.91
C THR A 37 -2.52 0.41 -8.95
N LEU A 38 -2.10 -0.26 -7.87
CA LEU A 38 -0.83 -0.98 -7.82
C LEU A 38 -0.85 -2.31 -8.59
N GLU A 39 -1.99 -2.69 -9.16
CA GLU A 39 -2.24 -4.01 -9.76
C GLU A 39 -1.77 -5.16 -8.82
N ALA A 40 -1.98 -5.01 -7.51
CA ALA A 40 -1.58 -6.00 -6.52
C ALA A 40 -2.55 -7.20 -6.55
N LYS A 41 -2.42 -8.03 -7.60
CA LYS A 41 -3.37 -9.08 -7.97
C LYS A 41 -3.62 -10.11 -6.87
N ASP A 42 -2.66 -10.30 -5.97
CA ASP A 42 -2.71 -11.33 -4.92
C ASP A 42 -3.36 -10.85 -3.63
N ILE A 43 -3.68 -9.55 -3.50
CA ILE A 43 -4.21 -8.96 -2.27
C ILE A 43 -5.56 -8.30 -2.57
N GLU A 44 -6.45 -8.34 -1.59
CA GLU A 44 -7.59 -7.45 -1.50
C GLU A 44 -7.54 -6.73 -0.17
N MET A 45 -7.75 -5.41 -0.22
CA MET A 45 -7.78 -4.57 0.96
C MET A 45 -8.90 -3.56 0.84
N THR A 46 -9.67 -3.41 1.91
CA THR A 46 -10.74 -2.40 2.01
C THR A 46 -10.48 -1.50 3.19
N GLY A 47 -11.18 -0.37 3.24
CA GLY A 47 -11.06 0.61 4.31
C GLY A 47 -10.66 1.98 3.77
N ILE A 48 -10.86 2.98 4.62
CA ILE A 48 -10.54 4.38 4.34
C ILE A 48 -9.45 4.80 5.31
N VAL A 49 -8.38 5.41 4.83
CA VAL A 49 -7.28 5.89 5.68
C VAL A 49 -7.12 7.40 5.63
N ASP A 50 -6.76 7.97 6.77
CA ASP A 50 -6.39 9.37 6.95
C ASP A 50 -5.02 9.46 7.58
N GLY A 51 -4.39 10.63 7.48
CA GLY A 51 -3.24 10.91 8.31
C GLY A 51 -2.44 12.11 7.86
N ARG A 52 -1.18 12.12 8.29
CA ARG A 52 -0.24 13.20 8.03
C ARG A 52 1.08 12.63 7.60
N LEU A 53 1.61 13.18 6.51
CA LEU A 53 2.93 12.85 5.97
C LEU A 53 3.74 14.15 5.99
N PRO A 54 4.64 14.34 6.98
CA PRO A 54 5.56 15.47 6.97
C PRO A 54 6.49 15.33 5.77
N LEU A 55 6.33 16.20 4.77
CA LEU A 55 7.11 16.20 3.54
C LEU A 55 8.13 17.33 3.59
N SER A 56 9.38 17.03 3.28
CA SER A 56 10.43 18.02 3.03
C SER A 56 11.10 17.74 1.69
N PHE A 57 11.92 18.69 1.24
CA PHE A 57 12.77 18.52 0.08
C PHE A 57 14.21 18.89 0.43
N GLU A 58 15.16 18.07 0.02
CA GLU A 58 16.60 18.32 0.08
C GLU A 58 17.21 18.11 -1.31
N ASP A 59 17.90 19.11 -1.84
CA ASP A 59 18.45 19.10 -3.22
C ASP A 59 17.42 18.71 -4.30
N GLY A 60 16.15 19.07 -4.08
CA GLY A 60 15.02 18.74 -4.95
C GLY A 60 14.46 17.32 -4.77
N LEU A 61 15.02 16.54 -3.86
CA LEU A 61 14.59 15.17 -3.57
C LEU A 61 13.59 15.18 -2.40
N PRO A 62 12.40 14.55 -2.57
CA PRO A 62 11.41 14.50 -1.51
C PRO A 62 11.85 13.56 -0.39
N ILE A 63 11.53 13.94 0.85
CA ILE A 63 11.78 13.16 2.06
C ILE A 63 10.50 13.17 2.90
N ILE A 64 10.14 12.01 3.45
CA ILE A 64 9.08 11.91 4.47
C ILE A 64 9.70 11.29 5.71
N GLU A 65 9.54 11.96 6.85
CA GLU A 65 9.94 11.42 8.14
C GLU A 65 8.74 11.38 9.08
N HIS A 66 8.57 10.27 9.79
CA HIS A 66 7.52 10.10 10.80
C HIS A 66 6.10 10.28 10.22
N GLY A 67 5.89 9.87 8.97
CA GLY A 67 4.58 9.83 8.36
C GLY A 67 3.67 8.83 9.08
N ILE A 68 2.41 9.22 9.35
CA ILE A 68 1.44 8.37 10.02
C ILE A 68 0.13 8.37 9.25
N LEU A 69 -0.36 7.18 8.91
CA LEU A 69 -1.73 6.95 8.44
C LEU A 69 -2.48 6.02 9.39
N HIS A 70 -3.79 6.11 9.41
CA HIS A 70 -4.66 5.24 10.18
C HIS A 70 -5.98 4.98 9.46
N ALA A 71 -6.54 3.78 9.64
CA ALA A 71 -7.88 3.50 9.12
C ALA A 71 -8.97 4.15 9.98
N ARG A 72 -9.99 4.68 9.30
CA ARG A 72 -11.26 5.08 9.92
C ARG A 72 -12.00 3.87 10.46
N TYR A 73 -12.83 4.10 11.47
CA TYR A 73 -13.86 3.14 11.85
C TYR A 73 -14.82 2.90 10.66
N PRO A 74 -15.28 1.66 10.39
CA PRO A 74 -15.09 0.43 11.18
C PRO A 74 -13.81 -0.37 10.92
N GLY A 75 -12.88 0.17 10.11
CA GLY A 75 -11.71 -0.53 9.61
C GLY A 75 -11.98 -1.13 8.23
N GLY A 76 -11.55 -2.37 8.01
CA GLY A 76 -11.72 -3.01 6.72
C GLY A 76 -11.32 -4.49 6.73
N ILE A 77 -11.12 -5.01 5.53
CA ILE A 77 -10.71 -6.40 5.29
C ILE A 77 -9.33 -6.37 4.66
N LEU A 78 -8.47 -7.29 5.10
CA LEU A 78 -7.23 -7.64 4.43
C LEU A 78 -7.31 -9.13 4.10
N LYS A 79 -7.19 -9.48 2.82
CA LYS A 79 -7.13 -10.88 2.42
C LYS A 79 -6.19 -11.12 1.26
N TYR A 80 -5.60 -12.31 1.21
CA TYR A 80 -4.96 -12.78 -0.01
C TYR A 80 -6.01 -13.43 -0.91
N LYS A 81 -5.89 -13.23 -2.23
CA LYS A 81 -6.79 -13.87 -3.19
C LYS A 81 -6.55 -15.38 -3.20
N LYS A 82 -7.63 -16.12 -3.42
CA LYS A 82 -7.56 -17.56 -3.65
C LYS A 82 -6.66 -17.82 -4.86
N ASP A 83 -5.82 -18.86 -4.78
CA ASP A 83 -4.89 -19.28 -5.84
C ASP A 83 -3.76 -18.28 -6.15
N SER A 84 -3.59 -17.23 -5.34
CA SER A 84 -2.46 -16.29 -5.42
C SER A 84 -1.11 -16.98 -5.23
N ALA A 85 -0.04 -16.41 -5.77
CA ALA A 85 1.31 -16.90 -5.51
C ALA A 85 1.63 -16.88 -4.00
N ILE A 86 1.09 -15.91 -3.26
CA ILE A 86 1.20 -15.84 -1.80
C ILE A 86 0.57 -17.07 -1.14
N ALA A 87 -0.64 -17.47 -1.54
CA ALA A 87 -1.29 -18.66 -1.00
C ALA A 87 -0.48 -19.93 -1.31
N GLN A 88 0.01 -20.07 -2.55
CA GLN A 88 0.82 -21.21 -2.97
C GLN A 88 2.15 -21.29 -2.20
N ASN A 89 2.82 -20.16 -2.00
CA ASN A 89 4.07 -20.09 -1.25
C ASN A 89 3.89 -20.45 0.23
N ILE A 90 2.79 -20.00 0.85
CA ILE A 90 2.45 -20.36 2.24
C ILE A 90 2.19 -21.87 2.35
N GLU A 91 1.45 -22.45 1.41
CA GLU A 91 1.16 -23.89 1.39
C GLU A 91 2.43 -24.71 1.14
N ALA A 92 3.29 -24.28 0.20
CA ALA A 92 4.54 -24.94 -0.13
C ALA A 92 5.57 -24.89 1.01
N ALA A 93 5.61 -23.81 1.79
CA ALA A 93 6.53 -23.69 2.91
C ALA A 93 6.25 -24.73 4.02
N GLY A 94 4.99 -25.16 4.18
CA GLY A 94 4.62 -26.24 5.12
C GLY A 94 4.80 -25.92 6.61
N GLU A 95 5.27 -24.72 6.96
CA GLU A 95 5.47 -24.31 8.35
C GLU A 95 4.13 -24.03 9.04
N GLN A 96 3.88 -24.68 10.17
CA GLN A 96 2.59 -24.56 10.89
C GLN A 96 2.21 -23.11 11.20
N ASN A 97 3.19 -22.28 11.56
CA ASN A 97 2.96 -20.86 11.85
C ASN A 97 2.52 -20.08 10.60
N LEU A 98 3.17 -20.30 9.46
CA LEU A 98 2.79 -19.66 8.20
C LEU A 98 1.43 -20.13 7.70
N LEU A 99 1.13 -21.41 7.85
CA LEU A 99 -0.19 -21.96 7.51
C LEU A 99 -1.30 -21.35 8.36
N VAL A 100 -1.05 -21.11 9.66
CA VAL A 100 -2.00 -20.42 10.56
C VAL A 100 -2.19 -18.96 10.14
N VAL A 101 -1.10 -18.23 9.86
CA VAL A 101 -1.15 -16.85 9.36
C VAL A 101 -1.93 -16.78 8.03
N GLY A 102 -1.65 -17.71 7.11
CA GLY A 102 -2.36 -17.82 5.84
C GLY A 102 -3.86 -18.06 6.03
N LYS A 103 -4.25 -18.94 6.94
CA LYS A 103 -5.68 -19.14 7.31
C LYS A 103 -6.30 -17.87 7.86
N ILE A 104 -5.63 -17.17 8.76
CA ILE A 104 -6.11 -15.91 9.34
C ILE A 104 -6.34 -14.88 8.23
N LEU A 105 -5.40 -14.74 7.30
CA LEU A 105 -5.47 -13.77 6.20
C LEU A 105 -6.41 -14.18 5.05
N LYS A 106 -7.12 -15.31 5.11
CA LYS A 106 -8.17 -15.62 4.11
C LYS A 106 -9.42 -14.76 4.28
N ASN A 107 -9.68 -14.27 5.50
CA ASN A 107 -10.85 -13.46 5.83
C ASN A 107 -10.58 -12.57 7.07
N TYR A 108 -9.49 -11.79 7.03
CA TYR A 108 -9.08 -10.99 8.19
C TYR A 108 -9.76 -9.63 8.21
N HIS A 109 -10.65 -9.45 9.19
CA HIS A 109 -11.35 -8.20 9.47
C HIS A 109 -10.58 -7.39 10.51
N TYR A 110 -9.98 -6.29 10.08
CA TYR A 110 -9.28 -5.38 10.97
C TYR A 110 -10.18 -4.21 11.35
N ARG A 111 -10.09 -3.81 12.62
CA ARG A 111 -10.79 -2.64 13.17
C ARG A 111 -9.86 -1.45 13.31
N ASN A 112 -8.56 -1.72 13.44
CA ASN A 112 -7.53 -0.70 13.48
C ASN A 112 -6.42 -1.07 12.50
N LEU A 113 -5.96 -0.07 11.77
CA LEU A 113 -4.72 -0.06 11.02
C LEU A 113 -3.98 1.20 11.41
N LYS A 114 -2.73 1.07 11.82
CA LYS A 114 -1.79 2.18 11.97
C LYS A 114 -0.60 1.93 11.07
N VAL A 115 -0.25 2.92 10.26
CA VAL A 115 0.87 2.87 9.33
C VAL A 115 1.86 3.93 9.73
N HIS A 116 3.13 3.56 9.88
CA HIS A 116 4.25 4.49 9.92
C HIS A 116 4.98 4.41 8.58
N LEU A 117 5.33 5.56 8.01
CA LEU A 117 5.96 5.67 6.71
C LEU A 117 7.11 6.67 6.77
N ASP A 118 8.28 6.22 6.32
CA ASP A 118 9.45 7.05 6.07
C ASP A 118 9.85 6.88 4.60
N TYR A 119 10.28 7.96 3.96
CA TYR A 119 10.77 7.98 2.59
C TYR A 119 12.08 8.77 2.56
N SER A 120 13.17 8.13 2.12
CA SER A 120 14.47 8.75 2.10
C SER A 120 14.80 9.33 0.72
N LYS A 121 15.76 10.26 0.69
CA LYS A 121 16.24 10.91 -0.56
C LYS A 121 16.83 9.92 -1.58
N GLU A 122 17.25 8.74 -1.14
CA GLU A 122 17.71 7.64 -2.01
C GLU A 122 16.54 6.94 -2.74
N GLY A 123 15.31 7.39 -2.50
CA GLY A 123 14.10 6.85 -3.12
C GLY A 123 13.54 5.62 -2.41
N VAL A 124 14.03 5.31 -1.21
CA VAL A 124 13.61 4.13 -0.44
C VAL A 124 12.49 4.50 0.53
N MET A 125 11.33 3.87 0.33
CA MET A 125 10.21 3.93 1.26
C MET A 125 10.29 2.78 2.26
N ARG A 126 10.14 3.07 3.55
CA ARG A 126 9.99 2.10 4.62
C ARG A 126 8.62 2.28 5.26
N THR A 127 7.83 1.23 5.25
CA THR A 127 6.48 1.24 5.81
C THR A 127 6.35 0.18 6.88
N LYS A 128 5.82 0.55 8.04
CA LYS A 128 5.43 -0.37 9.12
C LYS A 128 3.92 -0.28 9.33
N ALA A 129 3.20 -1.34 9.04
CA ALA A 129 1.75 -1.41 9.21
C ALA A 129 1.40 -2.36 10.37
N ALA A 130 0.64 -1.85 11.34
CA ALA A 130 0.15 -2.61 12.48
C ALA A 130 -1.37 -2.71 12.40
N PHE A 131 -1.85 -3.94 12.25
CA PHE A 131 -3.26 -4.27 12.18
C PHE A 131 -3.73 -4.89 13.49
N LYS A 132 -4.94 -4.52 13.92
CA LYS A 132 -5.68 -5.20 14.99
C LYS A 132 -7.02 -5.65 14.45
N GLY A 133 -7.26 -6.95 14.54
CA GLY A 133 -8.38 -7.57 13.85
C GLY A 133 -8.60 -8.99 14.30
N HIS A 134 -9.41 -9.72 13.53
CA HIS A 134 -9.68 -11.13 13.72
C HIS A 134 -10.17 -11.74 12.41
N ASN A 135 -10.08 -13.06 12.32
CA ASN A 135 -10.80 -13.82 11.30
C ASN A 135 -11.88 -14.64 12.03
N PRO A 136 -13.18 -14.43 11.75
CA PRO A 136 -14.26 -15.13 12.44
C PRO A 136 -14.24 -16.65 12.22
N ASP A 137 -13.65 -17.11 11.11
CA ASP A 137 -13.61 -18.52 10.70
C ASP A 137 -12.42 -19.28 11.33
N VAL A 138 -11.55 -18.59 12.07
CA VAL A 138 -10.28 -19.13 12.57
C VAL A 138 -10.10 -18.81 14.06
N LEU A 139 -9.54 -19.76 14.82
CA LEU A 139 -9.25 -19.60 16.26
C LEU A 139 -10.47 -19.12 17.09
N ALA A 140 -11.68 -19.54 16.73
CA ALA A 140 -12.93 -19.10 17.35
C ALA A 140 -13.10 -17.56 17.38
N GLY A 141 -12.63 -16.86 16.33
CA GLY A 141 -12.77 -15.42 16.20
C GLY A 141 -11.87 -14.60 17.15
N ARG A 142 -10.87 -15.22 17.77
CA ARG A 142 -9.95 -14.53 18.69
C ARG A 142 -9.24 -13.36 17.99
N PRO A 143 -9.01 -12.24 18.68
CA PRO A 143 -8.20 -11.15 18.15
C PRO A 143 -6.79 -11.61 17.80
N VAL A 144 -6.32 -11.20 16.62
CA VAL A 144 -4.96 -11.42 16.14
C VAL A 144 -4.40 -10.08 15.68
N ASN A 145 -3.16 -9.78 16.10
CA ASN A 145 -2.44 -8.62 15.60
C ASN A 145 -1.52 -9.05 14.46
N VAL A 146 -1.53 -8.32 13.36
CA VAL A 146 -0.65 -8.55 12.21
C VAL A 146 0.24 -7.34 12.05
N ASN A 147 1.56 -7.55 12.02
CA ASN A 147 2.55 -6.49 11.80
C ASN A 147 3.29 -6.77 10.50
N LEU A 148 3.27 -5.81 9.58
CA LEU A 148 3.94 -5.89 8.30
C LEU A 148 5.00 -4.79 8.21
N SER A 149 6.17 -5.14 7.70
CA SER A 149 7.22 -4.18 7.38
C SER A 149 7.62 -4.37 5.92
N VAL A 150 7.57 -3.29 5.16
CA VAL A 150 7.83 -3.29 3.72
C VAL A 150 8.87 -2.21 3.42
N GLN A 151 9.84 -2.55 2.57
CA GLN A 151 10.85 -1.60 2.09
C GLN A 151 10.88 -1.65 0.57
N GLU A 152 10.65 -0.52 -0.08
CA GLU A 152 10.54 -0.43 -1.55
C GLU A 152 11.38 0.70 -2.12
N ASN A 153 11.91 0.50 -3.33
CA ASN A 153 12.48 1.58 -4.12
C ASN A 153 11.38 2.16 -5.02
N ILE A 154 10.84 3.32 -4.64
CA ILE A 154 9.67 3.91 -5.30
C ILE A 154 9.97 4.34 -6.74
N PRO A 155 11.10 5.00 -7.06
CA PRO A 155 11.45 5.28 -8.45
C PRO A 155 11.51 4.04 -9.34
N ALA A 156 12.11 2.95 -8.84
CA ALA A 156 12.18 1.69 -9.58
C ALA A 156 10.79 1.07 -9.77
N LEU A 157 9.94 1.09 -8.74
CA LEU A 157 8.56 0.61 -8.82
C LEU A 157 7.76 1.38 -9.88
N ILE A 158 7.79 2.72 -9.83
CA ILE A 158 7.10 3.57 -10.82
C ILE A 158 7.59 3.28 -12.23
N LYS A 159 8.90 3.11 -12.42
CA LYS A 159 9.47 2.74 -13.72
C LYS A 159 8.91 1.40 -14.20
N THR A 160 8.86 0.39 -13.35
CA THR A 160 8.30 -0.94 -13.68
C THR A 160 6.83 -0.84 -14.06
N LEU A 161 6.01 -0.10 -13.29
CA LEU A 161 4.60 0.09 -13.58
C LEU A 161 4.38 0.81 -14.93
N ASN A 162 5.16 1.84 -15.21
CA ASN A 162 5.10 2.56 -16.49
C ASN A 162 5.47 1.65 -17.67
N MET A 163 6.48 0.79 -17.52
CA MET A 163 6.86 -0.17 -18.56
C MET A 163 5.75 -1.19 -18.85
N ILE A 164 5.10 -1.72 -17.80
CA ILE A 164 3.95 -2.64 -17.94
C ILE A 164 2.80 -1.96 -18.69
N ASN A 165 2.47 -0.73 -18.31
CA ASN A 165 1.39 0.03 -18.92
C ASN A 165 1.65 0.32 -20.41
N SER A 166 2.88 0.70 -20.76
CA SER A 166 3.27 0.91 -22.16
C SER A 166 3.17 -0.37 -22.98
N ALA A 167 3.67 -1.51 -22.46
CA ALA A 167 3.58 -2.79 -23.15
C ALA A 167 2.13 -3.25 -23.36
N LYS A 168 1.26 -3.04 -22.36
CA LYS A 168 -0.18 -3.33 -22.45
C LYS A 168 -0.87 -2.46 -23.51
N LEU A 169 -0.51 -1.19 -23.59
CA LEU A 169 -1.04 -0.27 -24.61
C LEU A 169 -0.62 -0.69 -26.03
N GLU A 170 0.65 -1.08 -26.20
CA GLU A 170 1.18 -1.57 -27.47
C GLU A 170 0.44 -2.84 -27.92
N ALA A 171 0.25 -3.81 -27.03
CA ALA A 171 -0.51 -5.03 -27.33
C ALA A 171 -1.97 -4.72 -27.74
N LEU A 172 -2.63 -3.75 -27.08
CA LEU A 172 -3.98 -3.32 -27.47
C LEU A 172 -4.01 -2.67 -28.85
N PHE A 173 -2.99 -1.89 -29.20
CA PHE A 173 -2.88 -1.23 -30.50
C PHE A 173 -2.67 -2.25 -31.63
N LEU A 174 -1.77 -3.22 -31.44
CA LEU A 174 -1.53 -4.30 -32.40
C LEU A 174 -2.79 -5.14 -32.64
N LYS A 175 -3.53 -5.44 -31.56
CA LYS A 175 -4.82 -6.15 -31.64
C LYS A 175 -5.87 -5.37 -32.44
N GLN A 176 -5.96 -4.05 -32.27
CA GLN A 176 -6.91 -3.21 -33.03
C GLN A 176 -6.54 -3.09 -34.51
N MET A 177 -5.25 -3.15 -34.85
CA MET A 177 -4.79 -3.16 -36.24
C MET A 177 -4.87 -4.55 -36.90
N GLY A 178 -5.30 -5.59 -36.18
CA GLY A 178 -5.36 -6.96 -36.71
C GLY A 178 -3.98 -7.54 -37.00
N ILE A 179 -2.93 -7.07 -36.31
CA ILE A 179 -1.55 -7.53 -36.49
C ILE A 179 -1.21 -8.68 -35.54
N ASP A 180 -2.11 -9.06 -34.62
CA ASP A 180 -1.94 -10.27 -33.80
C ASP A 180 -1.97 -11.54 -34.68
N LYS A 181 -0.86 -12.28 -34.69
CA LYS A 181 -0.78 -13.68 -35.13
C LYS A 181 -0.99 -14.62 -33.96
#